data_AF-X1TNP2-F1
#
_entry.id   AF-X1TNP2-F1
#
_cell.length_a   1.000
_cell.length_b   1.000
_cell.length_c   1.000
_cell.angle_alpha   90.00
_cell.angle_beta   90.00
_cell.angle_gamma   90.00
#
_symmetry.space_group_name_H-M   'P 1'
#
loop_
_entity.id
_entity.type
_entity.pdbx_description
1 polymer ?
#
loop_
_entity_poly.entity_id
_entity_poly.type
_entity_poly.pdbx_seq_one_letter_code
_entity_poly.pdbx_strand_id
1 'polypeptide(L)'
;MGYFAKILYCDVFVILDDAQFTKQDYINRVQMTGTGGPWWLTIPVMTSGRFGQLVSETQIHDKPRWRDKILKRVRQEYKKAPYFMECFQRFEACMRSSSKSLCEVNINSIRQTLAMLRISRKIVQSSQLGLKDSGTQRLVDLVGLLKGTAYLSGTGAVA
;
A
#
# COMPACT_ATOMS: atom_id res chain seq x y z
N MET A 1 -8.83 12.12 -6.74
CA MET A 1 -8.26 12.25 -5.38
C MET A 1 -7.30 11.09 -5.12
N GLY A 2 -6.05 11.36 -4.71
CA GLY A 2 -5.02 10.33 -4.49
C GLY A 2 -5.17 9.56 -3.17
N TYR A 3 -4.44 8.45 -3.01
CA TYR A 3 -4.55 7.54 -1.87
C TYR A 3 -4.29 8.22 -0.51
N PHE A 4 -3.15 8.91 -0.36
CA PHE A 4 -2.82 9.64 0.87
C PHE A 4 -3.72 10.85 1.12
N ALA A 5 -4.27 11.47 0.07
CA ALA A 5 -5.28 12.51 0.23
C ALA A 5 -6.52 11.92 0.91
N LYS A 6 -7.03 10.76 0.48
CA LYS A 6 -8.17 10.13 1.17
C LYS A 6 -7.90 9.91 2.65
N ILE A 7 -6.70 9.43 3.01
CA ILE A 7 -6.30 9.25 4.42
C ILE A 7 -6.36 10.58 5.17
N LEU A 8 -5.83 11.66 4.58
CA LEU A 8 -5.79 12.98 5.20
C LEU A 8 -7.20 13.53 5.52
N TYR A 9 -8.17 13.28 4.63
CA TYR A 9 -9.52 13.86 4.71
C TYR A 9 -10.58 12.97 5.37
N CYS A 10 -10.25 11.75 5.81
CA CYS A 10 -11.16 10.89 6.56
C CYS A 10 -10.77 10.83 8.05
N ASP A 11 -11.73 10.54 8.93
CA ASP A 11 -11.45 10.22 10.34
C ASP A 11 -10.90 8.80 10.50
N VAL A 12 -11.46 7.87 9.73
CA VAL A 12 -11.10 6.44 9.71
C VAL A 12 -10.82 6.01 8.29
N PHE A 13 -9.62 5.48 8.06
CA PHE A 13 -9.23 4.89 6.80
C PHE A 13 -9.27 3.37 6.88
N VAL A 14 -10.09 2.75 6.04
CA VAL A 14 -10.21 1.28 5.95
C VAL A 14 -9.33 0.78 4.82
N ILE A 15 -8.34 -0.06 5.16
CA ILE A 15 -7.55 -0.80 4.19
C ILE A 15 -8.33 -2.06 3.81
N LEU A 16 -8.68 -2.20 2.54
CA LEU A 16 -9.37 -3.38 1.99
C LEU A 16 -8.37 -4.51 1.71
N ASP A 17 -7.77 -5.06 2.76
CA ASP A 17 -6.75 -6.10 2.66
C ASP A 17 -7.31 -7.49 2.33
N ASP A 18 -8.61 -7.70 2.47
CA ASP A 18 -9.33 -8.90 2.06
C ASP A 18 -9.98 -8.74 0.65
N ALA A 19 -9.60 -7.72 -0.12
CA ALA A 19 -9.97 -7.63 -1.52
C ALA A 19 -9.14 -8.63 -2.34
N GLN A 20 -9.67 -9.05 -3.49
CA GLN A 20 -8.95 -9.92 -4.41
C GLN A 20 -7.66 -9.24 -4.90
N PHE A 21 -6.54 -9.96 -4.81
CA PHE A 21 -5.26 -9.48 -5.30
C PHE A 21 -5.21 -9.51 -6.84
N THR A 22 -4.84 -8.38 -7.44
CA THR A 22 -4.55 -8.26 -8.87
C THR A 22 -3.05 -8.10 -9.10
N LYS A 23 -2.48 -9.02 -9.88
CA LYS A 23 -1.07 -8.99 -10.24
C LYS A 23 -0.77 -7.79 -11.15
N GLN A 24 0.42 -7.19 -10.98
CA GLN A 24 0.87 -6.05 -11.81
C GLN A 24 0.00 -4.79 -11.62
N ASP A 25 -0.66 -4.68 -10.49
CA ASP A 25 -1.36 -3.46 -10.09
C ASP A 25 -0.56 -2.70 -9.02
N TYR A 26 -1.06 -1.55 -8.60
CA TYR A 26 -0.45 -0.67 -7.59
C TYR A 26 -0.24 -1.33 -6.23
N ILE A 27 -0.82 -2.51 -6.01
CA ILE A 27 -0.68 -3.30 -4.78
C ILE A 27 0.75 -3.87 -4.66
N ASN A 28 1.35 -4.33 -5.75
CA ASN A 28 2.68 -4.97 -5.73
C ASN A 28 3.74 -4.20 -6.54
N ARG A 29 3.38 -3.09 -7.17
CA ARG A 29 4.34 -2.20 -7.82
C ARG A 29 3.91 -0.74 -7.78
N VAL A 30 4.85 0.19 -7.83
CA VAL A 30 4.57 1.62 -7.97
C VAL A 30 5.45 2.21 -9.07
N GLN A 31 4.91 3.16 -9.82
CA GLN A 31 5.69 3.90 -10.80
C GLN A 31 6.48 5.00 -10.07
N MET A 32 7.79 4.95 -10.23
CA MET A 32 8.75 5.87 -9.66
C MET A 32 9.30 6.78 -10.76
N THR A 33 9.60 8.01 -10.41
CA THR A 33 10.36 8.92 -11.29
C THR A 33 11.83 8.51 -11.32
N GLY A 34 12.51 8.82 -12.42
CA GLY A 34 13.93 8.52 -12.59
C GLY A 34 14.56 9.45 -13.61
N THR A 35 15.88 9.61 -13.57
CA THR A 35 16.62 10.51 -14.48
C THR A 35 16.51 10.09 -15.94
N GLY A 36 16.34 8.79 -16.21
CA GLY A 36 16.10 8.22 -17.54
C GLY A 36 14.63 8.02 -17.89
N GLY A 37 13.71 8.64 -17.13
CA GLY A 37 12.27 8.46 -17.25
C GLY A 37 11.66 7.55 -16.17
N PRO A 38 10.33 7.40 -16.18
CA PRO A 38 9.61 6.62 -15.18
C PRO A 38 9.98 5.13 -15.20
N TRP A 39 9.94 4.49 -14.03
CA TRP A 39 10.22 3.06 -13.89
C TRP A 39 9.34 2.39 -12.85
N TRP A 40 9.18 1.07 -12.98
CA TRP A 40 8.39 0.29 -12.02
C TRP A 40 9.25 -0.26 -10.90
N LEU A 41 9.00 0.18 -9.67
CA LEU A 41 9.43 -0.52 -8.47
C LEU A 41 8.45 -1.64 -8.23
N THR A 42 8.89 -2.90 -8.32
CA THR A 42 8.02 -4.09 -8.17
C THR A 42 8.50 -4.97 -7.03
N ILE A 43 7.62 -5.24 -6.08
CA ILE A 43 7.80 -6.28 -5.07
C ILE A 43 7.40 -7.61 -5.72
N PRO A 44 8.32 -8.59 -5.81
CA PRO A 44 8.01 -9.91 -6.35
C PRO A 44 7.09 -10.66 -5.40
N VAL A 45 6.03 -11.27 -5.94
CA VAL A 45 5.02 -12.00 -5.16
C VAL A 45 4.77 -13.38 -5.75
N MET A 46 4.28 -14.29 -4.91
CA MET A 46 3.88 -15.64 -5.31
C MET A 46 2.51 -15.56 -6.00
N THR A 47 2.47 -15.92 -7.30
CA THR A 47 1.20 -15.87 -8.08
C THR A 47 0.84 -17.20 -8.75
N SER A 48 1.79 -18.13 -8.88
CA SER A 48 1.53 -19.41 -9.53
C SER A 48 0.54 -20.23 -8.68
N GLY A 49 -0.56 -20.69 -9.29
CA GLY A 49 -1.60 -21.48 -8.60
C GLY A 49 -2.39 -20.72 -7.53
N ARG A 50 -2.31 -19.38 -7.49
CA ARG A 50 -2.93 -18.53 -6.45
C ARG A 50 -3.94 -17.54 -7.04
N PHE A 51 -4.72 -18.00 -8.01
CA PHE A 51 -5.81 -17.19 -8.56
C PHE A 51 -6.85 -16.93 -7.47
N GLY A 52 -7.33 -15.70 -7.38
CA GLY A 52 -8.33 -15.31 -6.37
C GLY A 52 -7.79 -15.06 -4.97
N GLN A 53 -6.48 -15.21 -4.72
CA GLN A 53 -5.91 -14.92 -3.40
C GLN A 53 -6.23 -13.48 -2.96
N LEU A 54 -6.38 -13.27 -1.66
CA LEU A 54 -6.60 -11.94 -1.09
C LEU A 54 -5.29 -11.16 -0.99
N VAL A 55 -5.37 -9.84 -0.88
CA VAL A 55 -4.19 -9.00 -0.64
C VAL A 55 -3.46 -9.41 0.65
N SER A 56 -4.21 -9.71 1.71
CA SER A 56 -3.73 -10.17 3.02
C SER A 56 -3.01 -11.52 2.95
N GLU A 57 -3.38 -12.38 2.01
CA GLU A 57 -2.80 -13.71 1.79
C GLU A 57 -1.56 -13.68 0.88
N THR A 58 -1.34 -12.56 0.19
CA THR A 58 -0.30 -12.46 -0.85
C THR A 58 1.09 -12.45 -0.24
N GLN A 59 1.84 -13.53 -0.52
CA GLN A 59 3.21 -13.71 -0.04
C GLN A 59 4.24 -13.15 -1.04
N ILE A 60 5.29 -12.55 -0.49
CA ILE A 60 6.48 -12.09 -1.23
C ILE A 60 7.25 -13.31 -1.72
N HIS A 61 7.59 -13.31 -3.01
CA HIS A 61 8.50 -14.28 -3.57
C HIS A 61 9.93 -13.80 -3.37
N ASP A 62 10.64 -14.41 -2.44
CA ASP A 62 11.98 -13.99 -2.03
C ASP A 62 13.07 -14.34 -3.05
N LYS A 63 13.02 -13.68 -4.21
CA LYS A 63 14.02 -13.82 -5.27
C LYS A 63 15.38 -13.31 -4.80
N PRO A 64 16.51 -13.93 -5.17
CA PRO A 64 17.81 -13.42 -4.79
C PRO A 64 17.99 -11.93 -5.12
N ARG A 65 18.38 -11.13 -4.11
CA ARG A 65 18.81 -9.72 -4.23
C ARG A 65 17.73 -8.74 -4.74
N TRP A 66 16.44 -9.08 -4.76
CA TRP A 66 15.42 -8.15 -5.27
C TRP A 66 15.35 -6.86 -4.45
N ARG A 67 15.44 -6.96 -3.12
CA ARG A 67 15.50 -5.82 -2.19
C ARG A 67 16.71 -4.94 -2.48
N ASP A 68 17.90 -5.54 -2.57
CA ASP A 68 19.14 -4.80 -2.83
C ASP A 68 19.11 -4.06 -4.17
N LYS A 69 18.51 -4.68 -5.21
CA LYS A 69 18.32 -4.02 -6.51
C LYS A 69 17.42 -2.79 -6.40
N ILE A 70 16.31 -2.88 -5.67
CA ILE A 70 15.42 -1.74 -5.42
C ILE A 70 16.14 -0.66 -4.63
N LEU A 71 16.77 -1.01 -3.50
CA LEU A 71 17.49 -0.06 -2.65
C LEU A 71 18.60 0.66 -3.42
N LYS A 72 19.40 -0.08 -4.20
CA LYS A 72 20.45 0.48 -5.04
C LYS A 72 19.88 1.47 -6.04
N ARG A 73 18.79 1.11 -6.73
CA ARG A 73 18.17 1.99 -7.74
C ARG A 73 17.60 3.24 -7.10
N VAL A 74 16.79 3.12 -6.04
CA VAL A 74 16.23 4.28 -5.32
C VAL A 74 17.35 5.21 -4.82
N ARG A 75 18.45 4.65 -4.29
CA ARG A 75 19.61 5.45 -3.90
C ARG A 75 20.24 6.18 -5.09
N GLN A 76 20.41 5.51 -6.23
CA GLN A 76 21.01 6.14 -7.42
C GLN A 76 20.15 7.28 -7.99
N GLU A 77 18.84 7.07 -8.07
CA GLU A 77 17.88 8.03 -8.64
C GLU A 77 17.68 9.26 -7.74
N TYR A 78 17.65 9.06 -6.41
CA TYR A 78 17.21 10.11 -5.49
C TYR A 78 18.32 10.67 -4.57
N LYS A 79 19.58 10.16 -4.62
CA LYS A 79 20.65 10.63 -3.70
C LYS A 79 20.91 12.13 -3.67
N LYS A 80 20.57 12.86 -4.75
CA LYS A 80 20.73 14.31 -4.87
C LYS A 80 19.45 15.09 -4.52
N ALA A 81 18.35 14.40 -4.22
CA ALA A 81 17.08 15.05 -3.92
C ALA A 81 17.12 15.68 -2.51
N PRO A 82 16.40 16.79 -2.30
CA PRO A 82 16.16 17.33 -0.97
C PRO A 82 15.59 16.25 -0.04
N TYR A 83 16.03 16.25 1.23
CA TYR A 83 15.58 15.31 2.26
C TYR A 83 15.86 13.82 1.96
N PHE A 84 16.71 13.50 0.98
CA PHE A 84 16.98 12.11 0.56
C PHE A 84 17.31 11.20 1.74
N MET A 85 18.23 11.61 2.63
CA MET A 85 18.70 10.74 3.71
C MET A 85 17.56 10.32 4.65
N GLU A 86 16.71 11.26 5.05
CA GLU A 86 15.57 10.98 5.95
C GLU A 86 14.56 10.04 5.28
N CYS A 87 14.16 10.36 4.04
CA CYS A 87 13.22 9.55 3.27
C CYS A 87 13.78 8.14 2.99
N PHE A 88 15.05 8.07 2.59
CA PHE A 88 15.70 6.83 2.20
C PHE A 88 15.92 5.89 3.38
N GLN A 89 16.28 6.41 4.57
CA GLN A 89 16.44 5.57 5.77
C GLN A 89 15.14 4.84 6.13
N ARG A 90 14.00 5.55 6.08
CA ARG A 90 12.69 4.94 6.36
C ARG A 90 12.28 3.96 5.26
N PHE A 91 12.49 4.33 4.01
CA PHE A 91 12.26 3.43 2.88
C PHE A 91 13.11 2.15 2.98
N GLU A 92 14.40 2.28 3.34
CA GLU A 92 15.30 1.15 3.52
C GLU A 92 14.84 0.24 4.66
N ALA A 93 14.40 0.81 5.79
CA ALA A 93 13.83 0.05 6.89
C ALA A 93 12.59 -0.75 6.46
N CYS A 94 11.68 -0.15 5.68
CA CYS A 94 10.52 -0.86 5.12
C CYS A 94 10.94 -2.02 4.21
N MET A 95 11.87 -1.78 3.27
CA MET A 95 12.29 -2.79 2.31
C MET A 95 13.10 -3.92 2.96
N ARG A 96 13.89 -3.63 4.00
CA ARG A 96 14.67 -4.63 4.77
C ARG A 96 13.85 -5.42 5.79
N SER A 97 12.55 -5.13 5.93
CA SER A 97 11.66 -5.94 6.76
C SER A 97 11.74 -7.43 6.39
N SER A 98 11.77 -8.28 7.42
CA SER A 98 11.73 -9.74 7.29
C SER A 98 10.32 -10.27 6.99
N SER A 99 9.31 -9.39 6.91
CA SER A 99 7.96 -9.79 6.58
C SER A 99 7.90 -10.49 5.22
N LYS A 100 7.15 -11.58 5.19
CA LYS A 100 6.82 -12.34 3.97
C LYS A 100 5.49 -11.91 3.37
N SER A 101 4.71 -11.08 4.07
CA SER A 101 3.40 -10.60 3.60
C SER A 101 3.54 -9.29 2.83
N LEU A 102 2.99 -9.25 1.61
CA LEU A 102 2.90 -8.01 0.84
C LEU A 102 2.05 -6.97 1.58
N CYS A 103 0.95 -7.40 2.18
CA CYS A 103 0.03 -6.53 2.89
C CYS A 103 0.72 -5.83 4.06
N GLU A 104 1.47 -6.57 4.87
CA GLU A 104 2.22 -6.00 6.01
C GLU A 104 3.27 -4.99 5.55
N VAL A 105 4.01 -5.28 4.48
CA VAL A 105 5.00 -4.34 3.91
C VAL A 105 4.32 -3.05 3.44
N ASN A 106 3.16 -3.15 2.78
CA ASN A 106 2.39 -2.01 2.32
C ASN A 106 1.85 -1.18 3.50
N ILE A 107 1.25 -1.82 4.51
CA ILE A 107 0.74 -1.14 5.71
C ILE A 107 1.86 -0.42 6.46
N ASN A 108 3.01 -1.09 6.64
CA ASN A 108 4.17 -0.46 7.27
C ASN A 108 4.64 0.75 6.44
N SER A 109 4.71 0.63 5.11
CA SER A 109 5.11 1.73 4.22
C SER A 109 4.14 2.92 4.27
N ILE A 110 2.83 2.65 4.37
CA ILE A 110 1.80 3.69 4.55
C ILE A 110 2.03 4.39 5.90
N ARG A 111 2.18 3.63 7.00
CA ARG A 111 2.40 4.17 8.34
C ARG A 111 3.67 5.01 8.43
N GLN A 112 4.78 4.56 7.85
CA GLN A 112 6.03 5.33 7.82
C GLN A 112 5.86 6.64 7.03
N THR A 113 5.17 6.60 5.89
CA THR A 113 4.88 7.81 5.11
C THR A 113 4.02 8.80 5.90
N LEU A 114 2.97 8.34 6.57
CA LEU A 114 2.11 9.20 7.39
C LEU A 114 2.87 9.80 8.57
N ALA A 115 3.75 9.03 9.21
CA ALA A 115 4.62 9.52 10.28
C ALA A 115 5.56 10.63 9.79
N MET A 116 6.15 10.49 8.60
CA MET A 116 6.97 11.56 7.99
C MET A 116 6.17 12.83 7.74
N LEU A 117 4.92 12.68 7.25
CA LEU A 117 4.03 13.80 6.98
C LEU A 117 3.35 14.36 8.24
N ARG A 118 3.62 13.77 9.42
CA ARG A 118 2.98 14.11 10.70
C ARG A 118 1.45 14.02 10.64
N ILE A 119 0.93 13.07 9.86
CA ILE A 119 -0.50 12.81 9.71
C ILE A 119 -0.89 11.70 10.68
N SER A 120 -1.77 12.01 11.64
CA SER A 120 -2.36 11.03 12.56
C SER A 120 -3.81 10.74 12.16
N ARG A 121 -4.07 9.48 11.80
CA ARG A 121 -5.39 8.98 11.36
C ARG A 121 -5.62 7.56 11.85
N LYS A 122 -6.87 7.23 12.16
CA LYS A 122 -7.24 5.86 12.53
C LYS A 122 -7.21 5.01 11.26
N ILE A 123 -6.34 3.99 11.24
CA ILE A 123 -6.26 3.03 10.15
C ILE A 123 -6.74 1.68 10.67
N VAL A 124 -7.68 1.08 9.97
CA VAL A 124 -8.19 -0.26 10.25
C VAL A 124 -8.07 -1.15 9.02
N GLN A 125 -7.92 -2.45 9.24
CA GLN A 125 -7.98 -3.46 8.18
C GLN A 125 -9.40 -3.99 8.11
N SER A 126 -9.93 -4.14 6.91
CA SER A 126 -11.30 -4.64 6.73
C SER A 126 -11.43 -6.11 7.13
N SER A 127 -10.36 -6.90 6.95
CA SER A 127 -10.32 -8.32 7.35
C SER A 127 -10.56 -8.51 8.85
N GLN A 128 -10.23 -7.51 9.67
CA GLN A 128 -10.42 -7.53 11.12
C GLN A 128 -11.85 -7.14 11.56
N LEU A 129 -12.70 -6.71 10.62
CA LEU A 129 -14.06 -6.23 10.90
C LEU A 129 -15.14 -7.29 10.67
N GLY A 130 -14.78 -8.46 10.12
CA GLY A 130 -15.68 -9.61 10.00
C GLY A 130 -16.84 -9.47 9.02
N LEU A 131 -16.81 -8.47 8.13
CA LEU A 131 -17.83 -8.26 7.10
C LEU A 131 -17.65 -9.25 5.94
N LYS A 132 -18.77 -9.74 5.39
CA LYS A 132 -18.79 -10.73 4.29
C LYS A 132 -19.33 -10.17 2.98
N ASP A 133 -20.06 -9.05 3.05
CA ASP A 133 -20.64 -8.39 1.89
C ASP A 133 -19.58 -7.86 0.93
N SER A 134 -19.97 -7.65 -0.33
CA SER A 134 -19.10 -7.14 -1.39
C SER A 134 -19.70 -5.90 -2.08
N GLY A 135 -18.90 -5.22 -2.90
CA GLY A 135 -19.35 -4.06 -3.67
C GLY A 135 -19.91 -2.92 -2.79
N THR A 136 -21.03 -2.35 -3.20
CA THR A 136 -21.66 -1.21 -2.52
C THR A 136 -22.16 -1.56 -1.12
N GLN A 137 -22.76 -2.74 -0.94
CA GLN A 137 -23.30 -3.16 0.37
C GLN A 137 -22.20 -3.17 1.42
N ARG A 138 -21.03 -3.70 1.06
CA ARG A 138 -19.84 -3.67 1.89
C ARG A 138 -19.44 -2.27 2.37
N LEU A 139 -19.53 -1.27 1.49
CA LEU A 139 -19.21 0.12 1.86
C LEU A 139 -20.20 0.67 2.87
N VAL A 140 -21.50 0.38 2.68
CA VAL A 140 -22.56 0.77 3.62
C VAL A 140 -22.34 0.12 4.99
N ASP A 141 -22.03 -1.17 5.02
CA ASP A 141 -21.80 -1.91 6.26
C ASP A 141 -20.54 -1.43 6.99
N LEU A 142 -19.47 -1.11 6.26
CA LEU A 142 -18.25 -0.50 6.83
C LEU A 142 -18.55 0.85 7.49
N VAL A 143 -19.32 1.70 6.82
CA VAL A 143 -19.73 3.00 7.37
C VAL A 143 -20.58 2.80 8.62
N GLY A 144 -21.59 1.93 8.58
CA GLY A 144 -22.46 1.63 9.71
C GLY A 144 -21.69 1.06 10.91
N LEU A 145 -20.84 0.06 10.69
CA LEU A 145 -20.05 -0.59 11.73
C LEU A 145 -19.07 0.38 12.41
N LEU A 146 -18.47 1.29 11.64
CA LEU A 146 -17.54 2.29 12.14
C LEU A 146 -18.23 3.57 12.65
N LYS A 147 -19.57 3.58 12.67
CA LYS A 147 -20.41 4.72 13.06
C LYS A 147 -20.10 5.99 12.25
N GLY A 148 -19.73 5.82 10.98
CA GLY A 148 -19.51 6.91 10.05
C GLY A 148 -20.82 7.54 9.58
N THR A 149 -20.79 8.80 9.20
CA THR A 149 -21.93 9.53 8.61
C THR A 149 -21.82 9.69 7.09
N ALA A 150 -20.62 9.46 6.54
CA ALA A 150 -20.35 9.57 5.11
C ALA A 150 -19.19 8.65 4.71
N TYR A 151 -19.17 8.30 3.43
CA TYR A 151 -18.05 7.61 2.77
C TYR A 151 -17.36 8.57 1.80
N LEU A 152 -16.04 8.71 1.93
CA LEU A 152 -15.24 9.53 1.02
C LEU A 152 -14.88 8.74 -0.24
N SER A 153 -15.58 9.01 -1.33
CA SER A 153 -15.29 8.44 -2.64
C SER A 153 -14.20 9.22 -3.38
N GLY A 154 -13.47 8.54 -4.27
CA GLY A 154 -12.56 9.19 -5.22
C GLY A 154 -13.12 9.18 -6.64
N THR A 155 -12.42 9.80 -7.58
CA THR A 155 -12.79 9.85 -9.01
C THR A 155 -12.90 8.48 -9.69
N GLY A 156 -12.39 7.41 -9.08
CA GLY A 156 -12.62 6.03 -9.54
C GLY A 156 -14.00 5.46 -9.17
N ALA A 157 -14.86 6.25 -8.51
CA ALA A 157 -16.26 5.92 -8.23
C ALA A 157 -17.23 6.62 -9.21
N VAL A 158 -16.71 7.26 -10.27
CA VAL A 158 -17.55 7.70 -11.39
C VAL A 158 -17.81 6.47 -12.24
N ALA A 159 -19.08 6.05 -12.27
CA ALA A 159 -19.60 4.91 -13.00
C ALA A 159 -19.34 5.00 -14.52
#